data_AF-A0A5S5BZ35-F1
#
_entry.id   AF-A0A5S5BZ35-F1
#
_cell.length_a   1.000
_cell.length_b   1.000
_cell.length_c   1.000
_cell.angle_alpha   90.00
_cell.angle_beta   90.00
_cell.angle_gamma   90.00
#
_symmetry.space_group_name_H-M   'P 1'
#
loop_
_entity.id
_entity.type
_entity.pdbx_description
1 polymer ?
#
loop_
_entity_poly.entity_id
_entity_poly.type
_entity_poly.pdbx_seq_one_letter_code
_entity_poly.pdbx_strand_id
1 'polypeptide(L)'
;MRITYKFGDRSRKNLETCHEDLQKVLNLAISRSKVDFGISEGHRPVERQYRLYLKGASKIDGYKRKGKHNYFPSLAADIYIYHPDKTMRGKIDYDEVHLSYVSGVIDACAVELYECGKIKHLIRWGGNWDSDGIIKFDQSFQDMPHHEIIEP
;
A
#
# COMPACT_ATOMS: atom_id res chain seq x y z
N MET A 1 -1.44 20.54 19.55
CA MET A 1 -0.46 20.21 18.49
C MET A 1 -0.95 18.99 17.75
N ARG A 2 -1.08 19.03 16.42
CA ARG A 2 -1.47 17.87 15.63
C ARG A 2 -0.30 16.89 15.63
N ILE A 3 -0.54 15.62 16.01
CA ILE A 3 0.47 14.57 15.85
C ILE A 3 0.61 14.34 14.34
N THR A 4 1.84 14.44 13.84
CA THR A 4 2.18 14.17 12.44
C THR A 4 3.15 13.00 12.43
N TYR A 5 2.74 11.88 11.85
CA TYR A 5 3.59 10.71 11.71
C TYR A 5 4.57 10.87 10.54
N LYS A 6 5.66 10.11 10.60
CA LYS A 6 6.67 10.03 9.53
C LYS A 6 7.19 8.60 9.46
N PHE A 7 7.53 8.15 8.25
CA PHE A 7 8.11 6.82 8.08
C PHE A 7 9.47 6.70 8.78
N GLY A 8 9.63 5.65 9.57
CA GLY A 8 10.93 5.22 10.08
C GLY A 8 11.81 4.62 8.98
N ASP A 9 13.09 4.38 9.30
CA ASP A 9 14.14 3.99 8.34
C ASP A 9 13.77 2.79 7.47
N ARG A 10 13.18 1.74 8.06
CA ARG A 10 12.76 0.55 7.32
C ARG A 10 11.70 0.88 6.27
N SER A 11 10.68 1.63 6.66
CA SER A 11 9.60 2.02 5.76
C SER A 11 10.08 2.99 4.69
N ARG A 12 11.00 3.91 5.01
CA ARG A 12 11.65 4.78 4.02
C ARG A 12 12.42 3.97 2.96
N LYS A 13 13.24 3.01 3.38
CA LYS A 13 13.97 2.14 2.44
C LYS A 13 13.04 1.33 1.54
N ASN A 14 11.94 0.82 2.09
CA ASN A 14 10.93 0.13 1.27
C ASN A 14 10.26 1.10 0.28
N LEU A 15 9.88 2.29 0.74
CA LEU A 15 9.22 3.30 -0.09
C LEU A 15 10.11 3.83 -1.22
N GLU A 16 11.41 3.99 -0.96
CA GLU A 16 12.42 4.42 -1.95
C GLU A 16 12.50 3.48 -3.16
N THR A 17 12.06 2.23 -3.03
CA THR A 17 11.99 1.28 -4.15
C THR A 17 10.72 1.42 -5.01
N CYS A 18 9.75 2.22 -4.59
CA CYS A 18 8.49 2.43 -5.29
C CYS A 18 8.56 3.57 -6.32
N HIS A 19 7.60 3.61 -7.23
CA HIS A 19 7.43 4.69 -8.20
C HIS A 19 7.23 6.04 -7.49
N GLU A 20 7.73 7.14 -8.07
CA GLU A 20 7.75 8.45 -7.42
C GLU A 20 6.36 8.94 -6.96
N ASP A 21 5.31 8.62 -7.71
CA ASP A 21 3.94 8.99 -7.38
C ASP A 21 3.44 8.27 -6.12
N LEU A 22 3.75 6.97 -5.96
CA LEU A 22 3.49 6.24 -4.72
C LEU A 22 4.24 6.86 -3.54
N GLN A 23 5.49 7.27 -3.76
CA GLN A 23 6.28 7.92 -2.71
C GLN A 23 5.63 9.24 -2.26
N LYS A 24 5.21 10.08 -3.20
CA LYS A 24 4.53 11.36 -2.90
C LYS A 24 3.23 11.12 -2.13
N VAL A 25 2.38 10.21 -2.62
CA VAL A 25 1.09 9.87 -2.01
C VAL A 25 1.27 9.35 -0.58
N LEU A 26 2.11 8.34 -0.39
CA LEU A 26 2.27 7.69 0.91
C LEU A 26 2.91 8.62 1.95
N ASN A 27 3.86 9.47 1.55
CA ASN A 27 4.43 10.51 2.43
C ASN A 27 3.37 11.56 2.84
N LEU A 28 2.48 11.95 1.93
CA LEU A 28 1.39 12.87 2.25
C LEU A 28 0.39 12.20 3.20
N ALA A 29 -0.01 10.96 2.91
CA ALA A 29 -0.99 10.21 3.69
C ALA A 29 -0.53 9.99 5.14
N ILE A 30 0.73 9.58 5.38
CA ILE A 30 1.23 9.39 6.76
C ILE A 30 1.27 10.70 7.56
N SER A 31 1.53 11.82 6.89
CA SER A 31 1.54 13.13 7.55
C SER A 31 0.13 13.60 7.98
N ARG A 32 -0.93 13.03 7.39
CA ARG A 32 -2.32 13.45 7.57
C ARG A 32 -3.16 12.46 8.38
N SER A 33 -2.83 11.18 8.33
CA SER A 33 -3.53 10.10 9.01
C SER A 33 -3.52 10.28 10.53
N LYS A 34 -4.63 9.91 11.18
CA LYS A 34 -4.69 9.80 12.66
C LYS A 34 -4.17 8.46 13.17
N VAL A 35 -4.02 7.48 12.28
CA VAL A 35 -3.49 6.13 12.55
C VAL A 35 -2.10 6.04 11.94
N ASP A 36 -1.09 5.71 12.74
CA ASP A 36 0.27 5.51 12.26
C ASP A 36 0.34 4.22 11.42
N PHE A 37 1.17 4.23 10.37
CA PHE A 37 1.36 3.09 9.49
C PHE A 37 2.77 3.08 8.92
N GLY A 38 3.20 1.91 8.44
CA GLY A 38 4.49 1.76 7.79
C GLY A 38 4.35 1.07 6.44
N ILE A 39 5.44 1.11 5.67
CA ILE A 39 5.57 0.35 4.42
C ILE A 39 6.20 -1.00 4.73
N SER A 40 5.47 -2.09 4.50
CA SER A 40 5.94 -3.47 4.70
C SER A 40 6.73 -3.96 3.50
N GLU A 41 6.34 -3.57 2.28
CA GLU A 41 7.03 -3.97 1.05
C GLU A 41 6.86 -2.94 -0.09
N GLY A 42 7.93 -2.72 -0.85
CA GLY A 42 7.93 -1.99 -2.12
C GLY A 42 8.28 -2.95 -3.26
N HIS A 43 9.47 -2.82 -3.85
CA HIS A 43 9.95 -3.76 -4.88
C HIS A 43 10.12 -5.18 -4.33
N ARG A 44 9.53 -6.14 -5.03
CA ARG A 44 9.60 -7.58 -4.76
C ARG A 44 10.31 -8.30 -5.92
N PRO A 45 11.53 -8.81 -5.69
CA PRO A 45 12.22 -9.64 -6.68
C PRO A 45 11.39 -10.87 -7.07
N VAL A 46 11.53 -11.32 -8.33
CA VAL A 46 10.74 -12.43 -8.88
C VAL A 46 10.97 -13.74 -8.12
N GLU A 47 12.16 -13.94 -7.54
CA GLU A 47 12.50 -15.10 -6.72
C GLU A 47 11.74 -15.08 -5.38
N ARG A 48 11.50 -13.90 -4.81
CA ARG A 48 10.65 -13.75 -3.62
C ARG A 48 9.19 -13.99 -3.99
N GLN A 49 8.74 -13.44 -5.12
CA GLN A 49 7.39 -13.67 -5.64
C GLN A 49 7.11 -15.16 -5.85
N TYR A 50 8.03 -15.88 -6.48
CA TYR A 50 7.91 -17.32 -6.69
C TYR A 50 7.85 -18.10 -5.37
N ARG A 51 8.65 -17.71 -4.37
CA ARG A 51 8.56 -18.32 -3.03
C ARG A 51 7.20 -18.08 -2.35
N LEU A 52 6.60 -16.90 -2.53
CA LEU A 52 5.24 -16.63 -2.03
C LEU A 52 4.19 -17.45 -2.77
N TYR A 53 4.33 -17.58 -4.10
CA TYR A 53 3.47 -18.42 -4.93
C TYR A 53 3.50 -19.88 -4.47
N LEU A 54 4.69 -20.46 -4.28
CA LEU A 54 4.84 -21.83 -3.78
C LEU A 54 4.25 -22.06 -2.38
N LYS A 55 4.16 -21.00 -1.56
CA LYS A 55 3.54 -21.03 -0.22
C LYS A 55 2.02 -20.78 -0.25
N GLY A 56 1.42 -20.56 -1.42
CA GLY A 56 0.01 -20.18 -1.56
C GLY A 56 -0.30 -18.74 -1.13
N ALA A 57 0.72 -17.94 -0.81
CA ALA A 57 0.58 -16.54 -0.39
C ALA A 57 0.50 -15.56 -1.58
N SER A 58 0.55 -16.07 -2.82
CA SER A 58 0.29 -15.27 -4.01
C SER A 58 -0.33 -16.11 -5.12
N LYS A 59 -1.16 -15.47 -5.94
CA LYS A 59 -1.78 -16.08 -7.13
C LYS A 59 -0.88 -16.01 -8.38
N ILE A 60 0.30 -15.39 -8.28
CA ILE A 60 1.24 -15.17 -9.39
C ILE A 60 2.65 -15.60 -9.06
N ASP A 61 3.33 -16.19 -10.05
CA ASP A 61 4.66 -16.79 -9.88
C ASP A 61 5.81 -15.79 -10.00
N GLY A 62 5.59 -14.62 -10.62
CA GLY A 62 6.62 -13.61 -10.90
C GLY A 62 7.45 -13.89 -12.16
N TYR A 63 7.35 -15.08 -12.75
CA TYR A 63 8.07 -15.47 -13.98
C TYR A 63 7.17 -15.44 -15.20
N LYS A 64 6.05 -16.17 -15.19
CA LYS A 64 5.04 -16.17 -16.25
C LYS A 64 4.08 -15.00 -16.10
N ARG A 65 3.70 -14.68 -14.86
CA ARG A 65 2.82 -13.53 -14.55
C ARG A 65 3.47 -12.67 -13.48
N LYS A 66 3.80 -11.43 -13.84
CA LYS A 66 4.34 -10.43 -12.92
C LYS A 66 3.21 -9.62 -12.28
N GLY A 67 3.40 -9.25 -11.02
CA GLY A 67 2.56 -8.30 -10.31
C GLY A 67 3.24 -6.94 -10.24
N LYS A 68 2.50 -5.93 -9.79
CA LYS A 68 2.98 -4.55 -9.70
C LYS A 68 4.21 -4.38 -8.80
N HIS A 69 4.36 -5.23 -7.77
CA HIS A 69 5.57 -5.29 -6.95
C HIS A 69 6.84 -5.78 -7.70
N ASN A 70 6.70 -6.52 -8.81
CA ASN A 70 7.86 -7.11 -9.50
C ASN A 70 8.57 -6.14 -10.46
N TYR A 71 8.07 -4.93 -10.60
CA TYR A 71 8.69 -3.87 -11.40
C TYR A 71 9.68 -3.05 -10.57
N PHE A 72 10.68 -2.45 -11.22
CA PHE A 72 11.58 -1.49 -10.58
C PHE A 72 11.64 -0.20 -11.43
N PRO A 73 11.18 0.96 -10.91
CA PRO A 73 10.58 1.13 -9.58
C PRO A 73 9.27 0.34 -9.40
N SER A 74 8.95 -0.03 -8.17
CA SER A 74 7.74 -0.80 -7.85
C SER A 74 6.49 0.01 -8.16
N LEU A 75 5.55 -0.61 -8.86
CA LEU A 75 4.25 -0.01 -9.16
C LEU A 75 3.22 -0.30 -8.05
N ALA A 76 3.64 -0.93 -6.96
CA ALA A 76 2.82 -1.18 -5.78
C ALA A 76 3.60 -1.02 -4.47
N ALA A 77 2.86 -0.82 -3.39
CA ALA A 77 3.36 -0.81 -2.03
C ALA A 77 2.36 -1.52 -1.10
N ASP A 78 2.90 -2.32 -0.19
CA ASP A 78 2.13 -2.92 0.90
C ASP A 78 2.36 -2.10 2.17
N ILE A 79 1.29 -1.80 2.89
CA ILE A 79 1.35 -1.11 4.18
C ILE A 79 1.13 -2.05 5.36
N TYR A 80 1.27 -1.54 6.57
CA TYR A 80 0.83 -2.17 7.81
C TYR A 80 0.57 -1.09 8.85
N ILE A 81 -0.31 -1.35 9.81
CA ILE A 81 -0.63 -0.39 10.87
C ILE A 81 0.45 -0.44 11.95
N TYR A 82 0.86 0.73 12.43
CA TYR A 82 1.87 0.84 13.47
C TYR A 82 1.24 1.33 14.78
N HIS A 83 1.67 0.70 15.87
CA HIS A 83 1.39 1.19 17.22
C HIS A 83 2.65 1.05 18.08
N PRO A 84 3.00 2.03 18.93
CA PRO A 84 4.21 1.95 19.76
C PRO A 84 4.17 0.75 20.73
N ASP A 85 3.02 0.46 21.33
CA ASP A 85 2.81 -0.77 22.11
C ASP A 85 2.83 -2.01 21.18
N LYS A 86 3.75 -2.94 21.46
CA LYS A 86 3.96 -4.14 20.63
C LYS A 86 2.79 -5.12 20.68
N THR A 87 2.15 -5.25 21.83
CA THR A 87 0.99 -6.15 22.01
C THR A 87 -0.19 -5.64 21.19
N MET A 88 -0.43 -4.33 21.21
CA MET A 88 -1.45 -3.70 20.37
C MET A 88 -1.07 -3.76 18.90
N ARG A 89 0.20 -3.51 18.54
CA ARG A 89 0.67 -3.60 17.15
C ARG A 89 0.39 -4.97 16.54
N GLY A 90 0.70 -6.05 17.25
CA GLY A 90 0.45 -7.41 16.75
C GLY A 90 -1.03 -7.78 16.62
N LYS A 91 -1.94 -6.95 17.14
CA LYS A 91 -3.39 -7.10 16.94
C LYS A 91 -3.91 -6.30 15.75
N ILE A 92 -3.27 -5.15 15.45
CA ILE A 92 -3.83 -4.18 14.49
C ILE A 92 -3.02 -4.04 13.21
N ASP A 93 -1.81 -4.59 13.13
CA ASP A 93 -0.89 -4.41 12.00
C ASP A 93 -1.50 -4.77 10.64
N TYR A 94 -2.38 -5.78 10.62
CA TYR A 94 -3.17 -6.19 9.47
C TYR A 94 -4.68 -6.19 9.73
N ASP A 95 -5.14 -5.44 10.74
CA ASP A 95 -6.58 -5.29 11.00
C ASP A 95 -7.25 -4.50 9.88
N GLU A 96 -8.33 -5.08 9.35
CA GLU A 96 -9.01 -4.57 8.16
C GLU A 96 -9.66 -3.20 8.39
N VAL A 97 -10.15 -2.91 9.60
CA VAL A 97 -10.79 -1.62 9.91
C VAL A 97 -9.74 -0.51 9.89
N HIS A 98 -8.59 -0.74 10.51
CA HIS A 98 -7.49 0.22 10.52
C HIS A 98 -6.89 0.40 9.13
N LEU A 99 -6.70 -0.70 8.38
CA LEU A 99 -6.24 -0.65 6.99
C LEU A 99 -7.23 0.14 6.12
N SER A 100 -8.54 -0.08 6.26
CA SER A 100 -9.56 0.67 5.51
C SER A 100 -9.51 2.17 5.81
N TYR A 101 -9.35 2.55 7.08
CA TYR A 101 -9.20 3.95 7.48
C TYR A 101 -7.98 4.59 6.79
N VAL A 102 -6.82 3.95 6.87
CA VAL A 102 -5.59 4.48 6.25
C VAL A 102 -5.71 4.51 4.73
N SER A 103 -6.33 3.50 4.12
CA SER A 103 -6.50 3.40 2.67
C SER A 103 -7.41 4.51 2.13
N GLY A 104 -8.48 4.88 2.87
CA GLY A 104 -9.27 6.05 2.53
C GLY A 104 -8.50 7.38 2.62
N VAL A 105 -7.54 7.50 3.55
CA VAL A 105 -6.64 8.66 3.61
C VAL A 105 -5.67 8.67 2.43
N ILE A 106 -5.15 7.50 2.03
CA ILE A 106 -4.26 7.35 0.87
C ILE A 106 -4.99 7.74 -0.41
N ASP A 107 -6.21 7.25 -0.61
CA ASP A 107 -7.06 7.57 -1.76
C ASP A 107 -7.30 9.07 -1.88
N ALA A 108 -7.78 9.73 -0.81
CA ALA A 108 -8.00 11.17 -0.80
C ALA A 108 -6.72 11.97 -1.11
N CYS A 109 -5.56 11.51 -0.62
CA CYS A 109 -4.27 12.16 -0.92
C CYS A 109 -3.84 11.93 -2.38
N ALA A 110 -4.13 10.77 -2.96
CA ALA A 110 -3.85 10.48 -4.37
C ALA A 110 -4.68 11.38 -5.29
N VAL A 111 -5.98 11.48 -5.05
CA VAL A 111 -6.88 12.37 -5.81
C VAL A 111 -6.42 13.82 -5.73
N GLU A 112 -6.14 14.35 -4.53
CA GLU A 112 -5.66 15.73 -4.39
C GLU A 112 -4.36 15.99 -5.17
N LEU A 113 -3.38 15.09 -5.04
CA LEU A 113 -2.10 15.23 -5.72
C LEU A 113 -2.24 15.14 -7.24
N TYR A 114 -3.18 14.32 -7.73
CA TYR A 114 -3.47 14.18 -9.14
C TYR A 114 -4.15 15.44 -9.70
N GLU A 115 -5.19 15.94 -9.03
CA GLU A 115 -5.93 17.15 -9.42
C GLU A 115 -5.03 18.40 -9.46
N CYS A 116 -4.05 18.50 -8.56
CA CYS A 116 -3.09 19.60 -8.57
C CYS A 116 -1.84 19.36 -9.45
N GLY A 117 -1.81 18.28 -10.23
CA GLY A 117 -0.76 17.97 -11.21
C GLY A 117 0.59 17.56 -10.61
N LYS A 118 0.63 17.15 -9.33
CA LYS A 118 1.86 16.73 -8.64
C LYS A 118 2.21 15.25 -8.88
N ILE A 119 1.23 14.45 -9.24
CA ILE A 119 1.38 13.06 -9.69
C ILE A 119 0.64 12.87 -11.01
N LYS A 120 0.99 11.82 -11.75
CA LYS A 120 0.39 11.49 -13.06
C LYS A 120 -0.54 10.29 -13.01
N HIS A 121 -0.49 9.53 -11.93
CA HIS A 121 -1.23 8.27 -11.76
C HIS A 121 -2.14 8.34 -10.54
N LEU A 122 -3.25 7.61 -10.60
CA LEU A 122 -4.09 7.35 -9.44
C LEU A 122 -3.65 6.06 -8.73
N ILE A 123 -4.17 5.85 -7.53
CA ILE A 123 -3.89 4.68 -6.71
C ILE A 123 -5.16 3.82 -6.59
N ARG A 124 -5.01 2.53 -6.85
CA ARG A 124 -6.02 1.52 -6.56
C ARG A 124 -5.65 0.75 -5.30
N TRP A 125 -6.64 0.45 -4.48
CA TRP A 125 -6.50 -0.31 -3.23
C TRP A 125 -6.99 -1.75 -3.38
N GLY A 126 -6.26 -2.72 -2.82
CA GLY A 126 -6.62 -4.14 -2.85
C GLY A 126 -7.83 -4.53 -1.98
N GLY A 127 -8.41 -3.57 -1.26
CA GLY A 127 -9.73 -3.67 -0.63
C GLY A 127 -10.89 -3.15 -1.50
N ASN A 128 -10.63 -2.63 -2.71
CA ASN A 128 -11.64 -2.13 -3.66
C ASN A 128 -11.10 -2.24 -5.11
N TRP A 129 -11.00 -3.47 -5.64
CA TRP A 129 -10.22 -3.79 -6.85
C TRP A 129 -10.79 -3.23 -8.17
N ASP A 130 -12.09 -3.01 -8.24
CA ASP A 130 -12.77 -2.39 -9.38
C ASP A 130 -13.09 -0.90 -9.13
N SER A 131 -12.84 -0.42 -7.91
CA SER A 131 -12.99 0.98 -7.53
C SER A 131 -14.44 1.48 -7.60
N ASP A 132 -15.41 0.60 -7.38
CA ASP A 132 -16.85 0.95 -7.43
C ASP A 132 -17.42 1.41 -6.07
N GLY A 133 -16.66 1.18 -4.99
CA GLY A 133 -17.02 1.58 -3.62
C GLY A 133 -17.67 0.47 -2.79
N ILE A 134 -17.87 -0.72 -3.34
CA ILE A 134 -18.38 -1.92 -2.65
C ILE A 134 -17.20 -2.65 -2.00
N ILE A 135 -16.65 -2.01 -0.95
CA ILE A 135 -15.45 -2.49 -0.27
C ILE A 135 -15.67 -3.91 0.30
N LYS A 136 -14.87 -4.87 -0.20
CA LYS A 136 -14.81 -6.28 0.20
C LYS A 136 -16.00 -7.19 -0.14
N PHE A 137 -17.16 -6.67 -0.54
CA PHE A 137 -18.37 -7.49 -0.62
C PHE A 137 -18.58 -8.18 -1.97
N ASP A 138 -17.93 -7.71 -3.03
CA ASP A 138 -18.14 -8.14 -4.42
C ASP A 138 -16.89 -8.71 -5.10
N GLN A 139 -15.73 -8.65 -4.43
CA GLN A 139 -14.46 -9.15 -4.96
C GLN A 139 -14.02 -10.47 -4.31
N SER A 140 -13.54 -11.39 -5.15
CA SER A 140 -13.10 -12.75 -4.76
C SER A 140 -11.73 -12.81 -4.09
N PHE A 141 -11.03 -11.68 -3.96
CA PHE A 141 -9.70 -11.60 -3.38
C PHE A 141 -9.54 -10.28 -2.65
N GLN A 142 -9.20 -10.36 -1.35
CA GLN A 142 -8.95 -9.22 -0.50
C GLN A 142 -7.46 -9.11 -0.27
N ASP A 143 -6.87 -7.97 -0.64
CA ASP A 143 -5.48 -7.64 -0.36
C ASP A 143 -5.40 -6.28 0.33
N MET A 144 -5.92 -6.24 1.55
CA MET A 144 -6.13 -5.00 2.32
C MET A 144 -4.86 -4.16 2.51
N PRO A 145 -3.64 -4.72 2.60
CA PRO A 145 -2.40 -3.93 2.65
C PRO A 145 -1.99 -3.28 1.32
N HIS A 146 -2.47 -3.82 0.19
CA HIS A 146 -1.90 -3.58 -1.13
C HIS A 146 -2.45 -2.30 -1.78
N HIS A 147 -1.55 -1.48 -2.29
CA HIS A 147 -1.87 -0.27 -3.05
C HIS A 147 -1.04 -0.24 -4.34
N GLU A 148 -1.65 0.06 -5.48
CA GLU A 148 -0.95 0.07 -6.76
C GLU A 148 -1.32 1.24 -7.67
N ILE A 149 -0.36 1.62 -8.51
CA ILE A 149 -0.55 2.62 -9.55
C ILE A 149 -1.47 2.06 -10.65
N ILE A 150 -2.44 2.88 -11.01
CA ILE A 150 -3.28 2.73 -12.21
C ILE A 150 -3.10 3.95 -13.13
N GLU A 151 -3.26 3.70 -14.42
CA GLU A 151 -3.44 4.79 -15.38
C GLU A 151 -4.88 5.34 -15.23
N PRO A 152 -5.06 6.67 -15.24
CA PRO A 152 -6.38 7.30 -15.10
C PRO A 152 -7.37 6.94 -16.20
#